data_AF-A0A1A1YNU6-F1
#
_entry.id   AF-A0A1A1YNU6-F1
#
_cell.length_a   1.000
_cell.length_b   1.000
_cell.length_c   1.000
_cell.angle_alpha   90.00
_cell.angle_beta   90.00
_cell.angle_gamma   90.00
#
_symmetry.space_group_name_H-M   'P 1'
#
loop_
_entity.id
_entity.type
_entity.pdbx_description
1 polymer ?
#
loop_
_entity_poly.entity_id
_entity_poly.type
_entity_poly.pdbx_seq_one_letter_code
_entity_poly.pdbx_strand_id
1 'polypeptide(L)'
;MPLQSAQFAGDDRLNKALVDDASHVTPGSFGTHVLKIQLALETLEQIEIPFDEKDNLTYGPATADAVLHYKRIRRIINFAIQQDADNIVGKRTIKSLDDELLAGGVTRASQLSIAHRRSRDSLTAVRDRLVGLQSEIDIADQLPEPARTFEAGIISVSHARDMQVLSRRLLVSAQPLDAGLRSALQATIGLMNQNLAQPVTVVDQGTSGRCALVPGGVPFAATLAGDPHPRVSVCDPFFTASDDLRRDVITHEYFHLVGLGDHSVSNVDEALTNANTIAQIVAFLFDRDRQVNSDGNEPAIPPLPSP
;
A
#
# COMPACT_ATOMS: atom_id res chain seq x y z
N MET A 1 -23.71 -24.76 8.75
CA MET A 1 -23.40 -25.54 7.53
C MET A 1 -21.90 -25.76 7.49
N PRO A 2 -21.40 -26.91 7.02
CA PRO A 2 -19.96 -27.12 6.87
C PRO A 2 -19.37 -26.16 5.83
N LEU A 3 -18.05 -25.98 5.87
CA LEU A 3 -17.26 -25.23 4.88
C LEU A 3 -17.38 -25.90 3.51
N GLN A 4 -17.44 -25.09 2.45
CA GLN A 4 -17.87 -25.50 1.10
C GLN A 4 -16.80 -25.30 0.02
N SER A 5 -15.85 -24.40 0.20
CA SER A 5 -14.79 -24.18 -0.78
C SER A 5 -13.94 -25.45 -0.94
N ALA A 6 -13.41 -25.70 -2.15
CA ALA A 6 -12.55 -26.85 -2.41
C ALA A 6 -11.34 -26.91 -1.45
N GLN A 7 -10.87 -25.75 -0.99
CA GLN A 7 -9.77 -25.61 -0.06
C GLN A 7 -10.08 -26.13 1.35
N PHE A 8 -11.32 -25.93 1.83
CA PHE A 8 -11.69 -26.22 3.23
C PHE A 8 -12.73 -27.32 3.41
N ALA A 9 -13.46 -27.69 2.37
CA ALA A 9 -14.46 -28.74 2.41
C ALA A 9 -13.87 -30.05 2.95
N GLY A 10 -14.60 -30.71 3.85
CA GLY A 10 -14.20 -31.96 4.48
C GLY A 10 -13.09 -31.86 5.53
N ASP A 11 -12.58 -30.67 5.87
CA ASP A 11 -11.60 -30.52 6.94
C ASP A 11 -12.27 -30.45 8.32
N ASP A 12 -12.17 -31.51 9.11
CA ASP A 12 -12.81 -31.58 10.43
C ASP A 12 -12.33 -30.49 11.39
N ARG A 13 -11.06 -30.08 11.33
CA ARG A 13 -10.50 -29.09 12.25
C ARG A 13 -10.98 -27.69 11.90
N LEU A 14 -11.01 -27.33 10.62
CA LEU A 14 -11.57 -26.05 10.17
C LEU A 14 -13.09 -25.99 10.38
N ASN A 15 -13.81 -27.10 10.16
CA ASN A 15 -15.25 -27.18 10.47
C ASN A 15 -15.53 -27.04 11.98
N LYS A 16 -14.65 -27.53 12.86
CA LYS A 16 -14.74 -27.27 14.30
C LYS A 16 -14.50 -25.80 14.63
N ALA A 17 -13.51 -25.16 14.02
CA ALA A 17 -13.26 -23.71 14.19
C ALA A 17 -14.46 -22.83 13.77
N LEU A 18 -15.35 -23.34 12.92
CA LEU A 18 -16.59 -22.67 12.51
C LEU A 18 -17.68 -22.69 13.60
N VAL A 19 -17.63 -23.60 14.57
CA VAL A 19 -18.70 -23.81 15.57
C VAL A 19 -18.24 -23.76 17.03
N ASP A 20 -16.95 -23.95 17.30
CA ASP A 20 -16.39 -24.00 18.66
C ASP A 20 -15.21 -23.04 18.83
N ASP A 21 -15.28 -22.17 19.84
CA ASP A 21 -14.27 -21.14 20.10
C ASP A 21 -12.94 -21.74 20.60
N ALA A 22 -12.99 -22.89 21.28
CA ALA A 22 -11.78 -23.61 21.71
C ALA A 22 -11.01 -24.23 20.53
N SER A 23 -11.67 -24.32 19.37
CA SER A 23 -11.09 -24.86 18.14
C SER A 23 -10.58 -23.76 17.19
N HIS A 24 -10.57 -22.49 17.61
CA HIS A 24 -9.99 -21.40 16.82
C HIS A 24 -8.50 -21.63 16.54
N VAL A 25 -8.04 -21.23 15.34
CA VAL A 25 -6.63 -21.34 14.95
C VAL A 25 -5.91 -20.05 15.32
N THR A 26 -4.85 -20.18 16.11
CA THR A 26 -4.09 -19.08 16.74
C THR A 26 -2.59 -19.17 16.40
N PRO A 27 -1.82 -18.09 16.56
CA PRO A 27 -0.35 -18.15 16.42
C PRO A 27 0.27 -19.30 17.22
N GLY A 28 1.21 -20.02 16.60
CA GLY A 28 1.81 -21.25 17.14
C GLY A 28 1.01 -22.53 16.87
N SER A 29 -0.21 -22.44 16.30
CA SER A 29 -0.90 -23.63 15.77
C SER A 29 -0.09 -24.25 14.63
N PHE A 30 -0.17 -25.57 14.48
CA PHE A 30 0.54 -26.28 13.42
C PHE A 30 -0.30 -27.43 12.83
N GLY A 31 -0.11 -27.70 11.53
CA GLY A 31 -0.69 -28.83 10.81
C GLY A 31 -1.39 -28.43 9.50
N THR A 32 -1.92 -29.42 8.77
CA THR A 32 -2.47 -29.23 7.41
C THR A 32 -3.56 -28.16 7.31
N HIS A 33 -4.40 -28.03 8.33
CA HIS A 33 -5.42 -26.96 8.43
C HIS A 33 -4.80 -25.54 8.45
N VAL A 34 -3.60 -25.36 8.99
CA VAL A 34 -2.87 -24.08 8.95
C VAL A 34 -2.41 -23.80 7.52
N LEU A 35 -1.79 -24.79 6.85
CA LEU A 35 -1.40 -24.64 5.44
C LEU A 35 -2.60 -24.28 4.56
N LYS A 36 -3.76 -24.86 4.83
CA LYS A 36 -4.97 -24.51 4.10
C LYS A 36 -5.34 -23.03 4.26
N ILE A 37 -5.25 -22.49 5.48
CA ILE A 37 -5.47 -21.06 5.76
C ILE A 37 -4.41 -20.21 5.05
N GLN A 38 -3.14 -20.61 5.09
CA GLN A 38 -2.05 -19.91 4.42
C GLN A 38 -2.31 -19.80 2.91
N LEU A 39 -2.58 -20.92 2.24
CA LEU A 39 -2.88 -20.95 0.81
C LEU A 39 -4.15 -20.17 0.45
N ALA A 40 -5.16 -20.15 1.33
CA ALA A 40 -6.34 -19.33 1.16
C ALA A 40 -6.00 -17.83 1.18
N LEU A 41 -5.15 -17.40 2.12
CA LEU A 41 -4.69 -16.01 2.20
C LEU A 41 -3.82 -15.65 1.00
N GLU A 42 -2.90 -16.52 0.56
CA GLU A 42 -2.11 -16.30 -0.66
C GLU A 42 -3.02 -16.09 -1.88
N THR A 43 -4.09 -16.88 -1.99
CA THR A 43 -5.06 -16.77 -3.08
C THR A 43 -5.86 -15.47 -3.02
N LEU A 44 -6.42 -15.13 -1.86
CA LEU A 44 -7.34 -14.00 -1.72
C LEU A 44 -6.64 -12.65 -1.60
N GLU A 45 -5.43 -12.62 -1.08
CA GLU A 45 -4.73 -11.38 -0.74
C GLU A 45 -3.54 -11.11 -1.68
N GLN A 46 -3.20 -12.06 -2.57
CA GLN A 46 -2.03 -12.06 -3.46
C GLN A 46 -0.72 -11.81 -2.71
N ILE A 47 -0.41 -12.73 -1.80
CA ILE A 47 0.67 -12.57 -0.81
C ILE A 47 1.54 -13.79 -0.86
N GLU A 48 2.79 -13.60 -0.51
CA GLU A 48 3.70 -14.70 -0.24
C GLU A 48 3.83 -14.87 1.27
N ILE A 49 3.36 -16.00 1.77
CA ILE A 49 3.69 -16.47 3.11
C ILE A 49 5.03 -17.21 2.99
N PRO A 50 6.02 -16.90 3.85
CA PRO A 50 7.34 -17.51 3.82
C PRO A 50 7.30 -19.04 3.71
N PHE A 51 8.21 -19.58 2.90
CA PHE A 51 8.25 -21.01 2.61
C PHE A 51 8.44 -21.85 3.88
N ASP A 52 9.23 -21.37 4.84
CA ASP A 52 9.48 -22.04 6.12
C ASP A 52 8.20 -22.17 6.98
N GLU A 53 7.33 -21.15 7.03
CA GLU A 53 6.04 -21.25 7.71
C GLU A 53 5.13 -22.29 7.03
N LYS A 54 5.15 -22.36 5.69
CA LYS A 54 4.34 -23.31 4.92
C LYS A 54 4.86 -24.74 5.01
N ASP A 55 6.17 -24.95 4.88
CA ASP A 55 6.81 -26.27 4.92
C ASP A 55 6.69 -26.90 6.32
N ASN A 56 6.82 -26.08 7.37
CA ASN A 56 6.59 -26.51 8.74
C ASN A 56 5.11 -26.50 9.15
N LEU A 57 4.19 -26.15 8.25
CA LEU A 57 2.75 -26.06 8.50
C LEU A 57 2.39 -25.22 9.73
N THR A 58 3.18 -24.19 10.02
CA THR A 58 3.15 -23.46 11.29
C THR A 58 2.54 -22.09 11.11
N TYR A 59 1.65 -21.72 12.02
CA TYR A 59 1.03 -20.40 12.07
C TYR A 59 2.02 -19.45 12.72
N GLY A 60 2.95 -18.94 11.92
CA GLY A 60 3.98 -18.01 12.37
C GLY A 60 3.56 -16.53 12.23
N PRO A 61 4.51 -15.61 12.46
CA PRO A 61 4.27 -14.17 12.38
C PRO A 61 3.70 -13.71 11.04
N ALA A 62 4.19 -14.25 9.91
CA ALA A 62 3.71 -13.82 8.60
C ALA A 62 2.26 -14.27 8.35
N THR A 63 1.91 -15.49 8.76
CA THR A 63 0.50 -15.94 8.73
C THR A 63 -0.39 -15.07 9.63
N ALA A 64 0.09 -14.70 10.82
CA ALA A 64 -0.63 -13.84 11.75
C ALA A 64 -0.89 -12.44 11.17
N ASP A 65 0.11 -11.83 10.56
CA ASP A 65 0.00 -10.51 9.92
C ASP A 65 -0.95 -10.56 8.72
N ALA A 66 -0.90 -11.64 7.93
CA ALA A 66 -1.81 -11.87 6.82
C ALA A 66 -3.27 -11.95 7.28
N VAL A 67 -3.55 -12.70 8.36
CA VAL A 67 -4.91 -12.78 8.93
C VAL A 67 -5.36 -11.44 9.48
N LEU A 68 -4.49 -10.72 10.19
CA LEU A 68 -4.82 -9.40 10.72
C LEU A 68 -5.16 -8.42 9.59
N HIS A 69 -4.37 -8.41 8.51
CA HIS A 69 -4.63 -7.60 7.34
C HIS A 69 -5.97 -7.95 6.67
N TYR A 70 -6.18 -9.24 6.39
CA TYR A 70 -7.41 -9.78 5.81
C TYR A 70 -8.66 -9.30 6.59
N LYS A 71 -8.59 -9.40 7.93
CA LYS A 71 -9.69 -9.00 8.83
C LYS A 71 -9.90 -7.50 8.91
N ARG A 72 -8.85 -6.67 8.85
CA ARG A 72 -8.97 -5.20 8.88
C ARG A 72 -9.71 -4.69 7.65
N ILE A 73 -9.34 -5.14 6.45
CA ILE A 73 -10.02 -4.76 5.19
C ILE A 73 -11.50 -5.17 5.23
N ARG A 74 -11.79 -6.38 5.70
CA ARG A 74 -13.17 -6.94 5.74
C ARG A 74 -13.96 -6.57 6.98
N ARG A 75 -13.37 -5.80 7.89
CA ARG A 75 -13.94 -5.42 9.19
C ARG A 75 -14.51 -6.61 9.97
N ILE A 76 -13.78 -7.74 9.95
CA ILE A 76 -14.13 -8.94 10.69
C ILE A 76 -13.71 -8.73 12.16
N ILE A 77 -14.54 -7.98 12.89
CA ILE A 77 -14.31 -7.58 14.27
C ILE A 77 -15.55 -7.91 15.08
N ASN A 78 -15.37 -8.59 16.22
CA ASN A 78 -16.45 -8.77 17.17
C ASN A 78 -16.57 -7.52 18.07
N PHE A 79 -17.29 -6.51 17.58
CA PHE A 79 -17.46 -5.23 18.29
C PHE A 79 -18.12 -5.34 19.68
N ALA A 80 -18.71 -6.50 20.03
CA ALA A 80 -19.19 -6.74 21.38
C ALA A 80 -18.06 -6.96 22.40
N ILE A 81 -16.86 -7.34 21.93
CA ILE A 81 -15.73 -7.74 22.78
C ILE A 81 -14.45 -6.96 22.45
N GLN A 82 -14.25 -6.58 21.18
CA GLN A 82 -13.01 -6.02 20.67
C GLN A 82 -13.29 -4.73 19.90
N GLN A 83 -12.38 -3.77 20.04
CA GLN A 83 -12.40 -2.54 19.23
C GLN A 83 -11.63 -2.72 17.92
N ASP A 84 -10.64 -3.62 17.91
CA ASP A 84 -9.76 -3.88 16.78
C ASP A 84 -9.80 -5.35 16.34
N ALA A 85 -9.38 -5.60 15.09
CA ALA A 85 -9.19 -6.96 14.60
C ALA A 85 -8.01 -7.63 15.33
N ASP A 86 -8.19 -8.90 15.70
CA ASP A 86 -7.10 -9.79 16.15
C ASP A 86 -6.55 -10.63 14.99
N ASN A 87 -5.48 -11.38 15.25
CA ASN A 87 -4.83 -12.30 14.31
C ASN A 87 -5.27 -13.77 14.50
N ILE A 88 -6.48 -14.00 15.00
CA ILE A 88 -7.06 -15.33 15.25
C ILE A 88 -8.07 -15.68 14.15
N VAL A 89 -7.96 -16.91 13.65
CA VAL A 89 -8.92 -17.48 12.71
C VAL A 89 -9.99 -18.21 13.52
N GLY A 90 -11.01 -17.44 13.89
CA GLY A 90 -12.23 -17.97 14.51
C GLY A 90 -13.40 -18.09 13.55
N LYS A 91 -14.59 -18.34 14.10
CA LYS A 91 -15.83 -18.61 13.35
C LYS A 91 -16.09 -17.68 12.17
N ARG A 92 -16.00 -16.36 12.42
CA ARG A 92 -16.27 -15.34 11.40
C ARG A 92 -15.18 -15.30 10.33
N THR A 93 -13.92 -15.47 10.73
CA THR A 93 -12.77 -15.46 9.81
C THR A 93 -12.79 -16.67 8.89
N ILE A 94 -12.94 -17.88 9.43
CA ILE A 94 -12.92 -19.11 8.61
C ILE A 94 -14.11 -19.15 7.65
N LYS A 95 -15.28 -18.69 8.09
CA LYS A 95 -16.45 -18.55 7.23
C LYS A 95 -16.20 -17.55 6.09
N SER A 96 -15.63 -16.39 6.39
CA SER A 96 -15.36 -15.37 5.38
C SER A 96 -14.36 -15.86 4.33
N LEU A 97 -13.29 -16.53 4.76
CA LEU A 97 -12.32 -17.13 3.84
C LEU A 97 -12.98 -18.16 2.91
N ASP A 98 -13.83 -19.03 3.47
CA ASP A 98 -14.55 -20.05 2.71
C ASP A 98 -15.51 -19.44 1.68
N ASP A 99 -16.31 -18.46 2.10
CA ASP A 99 -17.29 -17.79 1.25
C ASP A 99 -16.60 -17.09 0.05
N GLU A 100 -15.44 -16.44 0.27
CA GLU A 100 -14.72 -15.76 -0.80
C GLU A 100 -13.98 -16.71 -1.76
N LEU A 101 -13.40 -17.79 -1.24
CA LEU A 101 -12.83 -18.83 -2.10
C LEU A 101 -13.92 -19.48 -2.96
N LEU A 102 -15.10 -19.73 -2.38
CA LEU A 102 -16.25 -20.27 -3.10
C LEU A 102 -16.75 -19.29 -4.19
N ALA A 103 -16.66 -17.98 -3.94
CA ALA A 103 -16.99 -16.94 -4.91
C ALA A 103 -15.92 -16.74 -6.01
N GLY A 104 -14.83 -17.52 -6.02
CA GLY A 104 -13.77 -17.44 -7.02
C GLY A 104 -12.65 -16.45 -6.71
N GLY A 105 -12.60 -15.90 -5.49
CA GLY A 105 -11.47 -15.10 -4.97
C GLY A 105 -11.35 -13.67 -5.49
N VAL A 106 -12.14 -13.27 -6.49
CA VAL A 106 -12.19 -11.89 -7.00
C VAL A 106 -13.44 -11.20 -6.45
N THR A 107 -13.30 -10.58 -5.28
CA THR A 107 -14.34 -9.79 -4.63
C THR A 107 -13.87 -8.34 -4.51
N ARG A 108 -14.79 -7.42 -4.22
CA ARG A 108 -14.43 -6.04 -3.91
C ARG A 108 -13.46 -5.98 -2.71
N ALA A 109 -13.66 -6.84 -1.71
CA ALA A 109 -12.77 -6.92 -0.57
C ALA A 109 -11.36 -7.40 -0.94
N SER A 110 -11.22 -8.42 -1.81
CA SER A 110 -9.89 -8.84 -2.28
C SER A 110 -9.24 -7.77 -3.14
N GLN A 111 -9.99 -7.10 -4.02
CA GLN A 111 -9.47 -5.97 -4.80
C GLN A 111 -8.96 -4.82 -3.92
N LEU A 112 -9.65 -4.48 -2.82
CA LEU A 112 -9.19 -3.49 -1.84
C LEU A 112 -7.93 -3.93 -1.12
N SER A 113 -7.89 -5.19 -0.67
CA SER A 113 -6.71 -5.74 0.01
C SER A 113 -5.48 -5.70 -0.89
N ILE A 114 -5.61 -6.22 -2.13
CA ILE A 114 -4.54 -6.24 -3.13
C ILE A 114 -4.06 -4.82 -3.43
N ALA A 115 -4.97 -3.88 -3.65
CA ALA A 115 -4.61 -2.48 -3.94
C ALA A 115 -3.88 -1.81 -2.76
N HIS A 116 -4.36 -2.04 -1.54
CA HIS A 116 -3.70 -1.52 -0.34
C HIS A 116 -2.29 -2.09 -0.19
N ARG A 117 -2.14 -3.42 -0.28
CA ARG A 117 -0.83 -4.07 -0.20
C ARG A 117 0.12 -3.56 -1.26
N ARG A 118 -0.28 -3.59 -2.53
CA ARG A 118 0.53 -3.06 -3.64
C ARG A 118 0.93 -1.60 -3.42
N SER A 119 0.05 -0.79 -2.81
CA SER A 119 0.37 0.59 -2.43
C SER A 119 1.49 0.63 -1.38
N ARG A 120 1.40 -0.18 -0.32
CA ARG A 120 2.45 -0.26 0.71
C ARG A 120 3.77 -0.76 0.15
N ASP A 121 3.73 -1.76 -0.72
CA ASP A 121 4.93 -2.34 -1.35
C ASP A 121 5.61 -1.31 -2.25
N SER A 122 4.84 -0.61 -3.10
CA SER A 122 5.41 0.44 -3.96
C SER A 122 6.00 1.59 -3.16
N LEU A 123 5.32 1.98 -2.09
CA LEU A 123 5.75 3.07 -1.24
C LEU A 123 7.03 2.70 -0.47
N THR A 124 7.12 1.47 0.03
CA THR A 124 8.32 0.95 0.72
C THR A 124 9.50 0.88 -0.24
N ALA A 125 9.31 0.30 -1.42
CA ALA A 125 10.37 0.18 -2.42
C ALA A 125 10.92 1.55 -2.85
N VAL A 126 10.05 2.54 -3.07
CA VAL A 126 10.47 3.90 -3.41
C VAL A 126 11.13 4.60 -2.24
N ARG A 127 10.58 4.46 -1.02
CA ARG A 127 11.20 5.01 0.19
C ARG A 127 12.62 4.48 0.37
N ASP A 128 12.83 3.17 0.28
CA ASP A 128 14.14 2.53 0.44
C ASP A 128 15.12 3.02 -0.64
N ARG A 129 14.66 3.12 -1.89
CA ARG A 129 15.41 3.69 -3.01
C ARG A 129 15.85 5.13 -2.73
N LEU A 130 14.94 5.98 -2.25
CA LEU A 130 15.23 7.37 -1.93
C LEU A 130 16.16 7.54 -0.73
N VAL A 131 16.06 6.65 0.28
CA VAL A 131 17.01 6.59 1.40
C VAL A 131 18.41 6.22 0.92
N GLY A 132 18.52 5.26 -0.01
CA GLY A 132 19.79 4.92 -0.65
C GLY A 132 20.41 6.12 -1.37
N LEU A 133 19.62 6.79 -2.22
CA LEU A 133 20.04 8.01 -2.92
C LEU A 133 20.48 9.11 -1.94
N GLN A 134 19.72 9.36 -0.87
CA GLN A 134 20.08 10.33 0.16
C GLN A 134 21.42 9.99 0.80
N SER A 135 21.65 8.71 1.14
CA SER A 135 22.91 8.26 1.73
C SER A 135 24.10 8.48 0.79
N GLU A 136 23.96 8.22 -0.51
CA GLU A 136 25.02 8.46 -1.50
C GLU A 136 25.35 9.97 -1.60
N ILE A 137 24.32 10.82 -1.62
CA ILE A 137 24.47 12.28 -1.66
C ILE A 137 25.20 12.78 -0.41
N ASP A 138 24.80 12.31 0.78
CA ASP A 138 25.39 12.74 2.05
C ASP A 138 26.86 12.32 2.17
N ILE A 139 27.23 11.16 1.61
CA ILE A 139 28.63 10.73 1.51
C ILE A 139 29.39 11.66 0.56
N ALA A 140 28.87 11.93 -0.63
CA ALA A 140 29.53 12.79 -1.62
C ALA A 140 29.78 14.20 -1.08
N ASP A 141 28.82 14.79 -0.35
CA ASP A 141 28.93 16.13 0.25
C ASP A 141 30.06 16.24 1.28
N GLN A 142 30.41 15.14 1.94
CA GLN A 142 31.50 15.11 2.93
C GLN A 142 32.90 15.03 2.31
N LEU A 143 33.00 14.74 1.01
CA LEU A 143 34.30 14.61 0.34
C LEU A 143 34.97 15.98 0.11
N PRO A 144 36.31 16.03 0.04
CA PRO A 144 37.02 17.20 -0.43
C PRO A 144 36.94 17.33 -1.96
N GLU A 145 37.23 18.53 -2.49
CA GLU A 145 37.44 18.69 -3.93
C GLU A 145 38.77 18.08 -4.39
N PRO A 146 38.84 17.50 -5.61
CA PRO A 146 37.79 17.43 -6.63
C PRO A 146 36.83 16.22 -6.51
N ALA A 147 37.03 15.36 -5.50
CA ALA A 147 36.28 14.10 -5.36
C ALA A 147 34.78 14.33 -5.15
N ARG A 148 34.41 15.36 -4.39
CA ARG A 148 33.01 15.79 -4.20
C ARG A 148 32.29 16.02 -5.54
N THR A 149 32.87 16.85 -6.40
CA THR A 149 32.30 17.16 -7.72
C THR A 149 32.23 15.91 -8.60
N PHE A 150 33.26 15.06 -8.54
CA PHE A 150 33.30 13.80 -9.30
C PHE A 150 32.18 12.83 -8.88
N GLU A 151 32.02 12.58 -7.58
CA GLU A 151 30.97 11.70 -7.05
C GLU A 151 29.56 12.25 -7.33
N ALA A 152 29.36 13.56 -7.20
CA ALA A 152 28.08 14.18 -7.58
C ALA A 152 27.77 13.98 -9.07
N GLY A 153 28.80 13.98 -9.93
CA GLY A 153 28.68 13.63 -11.34
C GLY A 153 28.24 12.19 -11.56
N ILE A 154 28.81 11.24 -10.80
CA ILE A 154 28.40 9.83 -10.83
C ILE A 154 26.93 9.69 -10.43
N ILE A 155 26.54 10.25 -9.28
CA ILE A 155 25.15 10.20 -8.77
C ILE A 155 24.17 10.75 -9.81
N SER A 156 24.52 11.86 -10.47
CA SER A 156 23.67 12.48 -11.50
C SER A 156 23.41 11.55 -12.69
N VAL A 157 24.33 10.64 -12.99
CA VAL A 157 24.20 9.66 -14.08
C VAL A 157 23.49 8.39 -13.60
N SER A 158 23.94 7.80 -12.49
CA SER A 158 23.36 6.54 -11.96
C SER A 158 21.92 6.69 -11.48
N HIS A 159 21.54 7.89 -11.01
CA HIS A 159 20.19 8.21 -10.55
C HIS A 159 19.49 9.25 -11.42
N ALA A 160 19.88 9.37 -12.70
CA ALA A 160 19.36 10.39 -13.61
C ALA A 160 17.82 10.47 -13.64
N ARG A 161 17.16 9.30 -13.68
CA ARG A 161 15.69 9.23 -13.65
C ARG A 161 15.12 9.76 -12.34
N ASP A 162 15.67 9.34 -11.21
CA ASP A 162 15.16 9.69 -9.89
C ASP A 162 15.26 11.19 -9.64
N MET A 163 16.42 11.73 -10.00
CA MET A 163 16.71 13.16 -9.93
C MET A 163 15.76 13.98 -10.82
N GLN A 164 15.42 13.48 -12.01
CA GLN A 164 14.43 14.13 -12.89
C GLN A 164 13.02 14.07 -12.34
N VAL A 165 12.59 12.94 -11.76
CA VAL A 165 11.26 12.83 -11.12
C VAL A 165 11.17 13.78 -9.94
N LEU A 166 12.15 13.76 -9.03
CA LEU A 166 12.19 14.62 -7.85
C LEU A 166 12.23 16.10 -8.24
N SER A 167 13.16 16.49 -9.12
CA SER A 167 13.32 17.87 -9.57
C SER A 167 12.03 18.46 -10.14
N ARG A 168 11.31 17.69 -10.97
CA ARG A 168 10.08 18.16 -11.62
C ARG A 168 8.89 18.20 -10.68
N ARG A 169 8.69 17.15 -9.88
CA ARG A 169 7.54 17.05 -8.98
C ARG A 169 7.68 17.97 -7.77
N LEU A 170 8.91 18.21 -7.30
CA LEU A 170 9.19 19.06 -6.16
C LEU A 170 9.61 20.50 -6.55
N LEU A 171 9.77 20.78 -7.85
CA LEU A 171 10.21 22.08 -8.37
C LEU A 171 11.55 22.55 -7.77
N VAL A 172 12.51 21.62 -7.70
CA VAL A 172 13.86 21.84 -7.18
C VAL A 172 14.92 21.52 -8.24
N SER A 173 16.17 21.87 -7.97
CA SER A 173 17.30 21.52 -8.83
C SER A 173 17.45 19.99 -8.97
N ALA A 174 17.90 19.53 -10.14
CA ALA A 174 18.30 18.14 -10.35
C ALA A 174 19.77 17.88 -10.01
N GLN A 175 20.46 18.83 -9.35
CA GLN A 175 21.85 18.66 -8.93
C GLN A 175 21.92 17.98 -7.55
N PRO A 176 22.65 16.86 -7.40
CA PRO A 176 22.68 16.09 -6.15
C PRO A 176 23.08 16.88 -4.90
N LEU A 177 24.01 17.83 -5.04
CA LEU A 177 24.51 18.63 -3.91
C LEU A 177 23.71 19.91 -3.66
N ASP A 178 22.62 20.15 -4.41
CA ASP A 178 21.74 21.29 -4.17
C ASP A 178 21.01 21.15 -2.82
N ALA A 179 21.07 22.21 -2.01
CA ALA A 179 20.48 22.19 -0.67
C ALA A 179 18.94 22.08 -0.70
N GLY A 180 18.30 22.65 -1.72
CA GLY A 180 16.85 22.59 -1.92
C GLY A 180 16.40 21.16 -2.24
N LEU A 181 17.09 20.50 -3.17
CA LEU A 181 16.84 19.09 -3.48
C LEU A 181 17.01 18.20 -2.24
N ARG A 182 18.12 18.33 -1.51
CA ARG A 182 18.41 17.47 -0.34
C ARG A 182 17.35 17.60 0.75
N SER A 183 16.93 18.83 1.03
CA SER A 183 15.87 19.11 2.00
C SER A 183 14.52 18.53 1.54
N ALA A 184 14.18 18.69 0.25
CA ALA A 184 12.94 18.16 -0.31
C ALA A 184 12.91 16.63 -0.37
N LEU A 185 14.06 15.99 -0.68
CA LEU A 185 14.24 14.54 -0.62
C LEU A 185 14.00 14.01 0.79
N GLN A 186 14.62 14.64 1.80
CA GLN A 186 14.42 14.26 3.20
C GLN A 186 12.95 14.38 3.63
N ALA A 187 12.30 15.50 3.27
CA ALA A 187 10.89 15.71 3.57
C ALA A 187 10.00 14.65 2.89
N THR A 188 10.27 14.34 1.63
CA THR A 188 9.56 13.30 0.86
C THR A 188 9.67 11.94 1.53
N ILE A 189 10.87 11.53 1.95
CA ILE A 189 11.10 10.29 2.72
C ILE A 189 10.29 10.31 4.03
N GLY A 190 10.29 11.45 4.73
CA GLY A 190 9.50 11.66 5.95
C GLY A 190 8.00 11.44 5.73
N LEU A 191 7.44 11.98 4.66
CA LEU A 191 6.03 11.82 4.29
C LEU A 191 5.71 10.36 3.93
N MET A 192 6.59 9.68 3.20
CA MET A 192 6.44 8.25 2.88
C MET A 192 6.41 7.41 4.17
N ASN A 193 7.29 7.70 5.13
CA ASN A 193 7.29 7.01 6.43
C ASN A 193 5.99 7.26 7.22
N GLN A 194 5.47 8.50 7.24
CA GLN A 194 4.19 8.82 7.89
C GLN A 194 3.01 8.09 7.22
N ASN A 195 3.03 7.99 5.89
CA ASN A 195 2.01 7.28 5.12
C ASN A 195 2.08 5.76 5.38
N LEU A 196 3.28 5.17 5.40
CA LEU A 196 3.49 3.75 5.75
C LEU A 196 3.07 3.44 7.19
N ALA A 197 3.20 4.39 8.11
CA ALA A 197 2.79 4.23 9.51
C ALA A 197 1.26 4.26 9.71
N GLN A 198 0.48 4.66 8.70
CA GLN A 198 -0.97 4.70 8.82
C GLN A 198 -1.56 3.29 8.96
N PRO A 199 -2.57 3.10 9.82
CA PRO A 199 -3.28 1.83 9.94
C PRO A 199 -4.08 1.51 8.67
N VAL A 200 -4.49 0.26 8.55
CA VAL A 200 -5.40 -0.17 7.47
C VAL A 200 -6.81 0.38 7.76
N THR A 201 -7.19 1.47 7.08
CA THR A 201 -8.47 2.17 7.27
C THR A 201 -9.21 2.35 5.94
N VAL A 202 -9.13 1.35 5.06
CA VAL A 202 -9.83 1.38 3.78
C VAL A 202 -11.22 0.80 3.92
N VAL A 203 -12.23 1.49 3.37
CA VAL A 203 -13.62 1.05 3.39
C VAL A 203 -14.24 1.15 2.00
N ASP A 204 -14.98 0.11 1.63
CA ASP A 204 -15.88 0.16 0.47
C ASP A 204 -17.13 0.99 0.80
N GLN A 205 -17.35 2.10 0.10
CA GLN A 205 -18.57 2.91 0.23
C GLN A 205 -19.43 2.92 -1.04
N GLY A 206 -18.96 2.31 -2.14
CA GLY A 206 -19.66 2.26 -3.42
C GLY A 206 -20.10 3.63 -3.94
N THR A 207 -21.41 3.88 -3.98
CA THR A 207 -22.02 5.17 -4.38
C THR A 207 -22.58 5.97 -3.20
N SER A 208 -22.36 5.51 -1.97
CA SER A 208 -22.92 6.10 -0.75
C SER A 208 -21.89 6.87 0.06
N GLY A 209 -22.30 7.49 1.17
CA GLY A 209 -21.39 8.18 2.07
C GLY A 209 -20.59 9.27 1.36
N ARG A 210 -19.26 9.22 1.45
CA ARG A 210 -18.36 10.22 0.83
C ARG A 210 -18.38 10.17 -0.69
N CYS A 211 -18.67 9.01 -1.26
CA CYS A 211 -18.75 8.81 -2.70
C CYS A 211 -19.92 9.56 -3.35
N ALA A 212 -20.93 9.95 -2.55
CA ALA A 212 -22.10 10.72 -3.01
C ALA A 212 -21.92 12.25 -2.88
N LEU A 213 -20.88 12.70 -2.20
CA LEU A 213 -20.73 14.11 -1.79
C LEU A 213 -19.90 14.96 -2.77
N VAL A 214 -19.40 14.37 -3.85
CA VAL A 214 -18.48 15.04 -4.78
C VAL A 214 -19.24 15.64 -5.97
N PRO A 215 -19.22 16.97 -6.16
CA PRO A 215 -19.77 17.60 -7.35
C PRO A 215 -18.98 17.16 -8.60
N GLY A 216 -19.67 16.74 -9.65
CA GLY A 216 -19.04 16.38 -10.93
C GLY A 216 -18.89 14.87 -11.21
N GLY A 217 -19.29 14.00 -10.28
CA GLY A 217 -19.31 12.55 -10.47
C GLY A 217 -18.84 11.80 -9.23
N VAL A 218 -19.01 10.47 -9.25
CA VAL A 218 -18.48 9.59 -8.20
C VAL A 218 -16.95 9.51 -8.41
N PRO A 219 -16.12 9.85 -7.41
CA PRO A 219 -14.66 9.77 -7.56
C PRO A 219 -14.19 8.31 -7.49
N PHE A 220 -12.89 8.05 -7.62
CA PHE A 220 -12.32 6.72 -7.33
C PHE A 220 -12.31 6.43 -5.82
N ALA A 221 -11.96 7.43 -5.02
CA ALA A 221 -12.01 7.37 -3.57
C ALA A 221 -12.21 8.79 -3.00
N ALA A 222 -12.44 8.85 -1.69
CA ALA A 222 -12.58 10.10 -0.97
C ALA A 222 -12.04 9.96 0.46
N THR A 223 -11.11 10.84 0.81
CA THR A 223 -10.59 11.02 2.17
C THR A 223 -10.82 12.46 2.61
N LEU A 224 -11.13 12.65 3.89
CA LEU A 224 -11.31 13.97 4.47
C LEU A 224 -10.25 14.16 5.56
N ALA A 225 -9.33 15.10 5.37
CA ALA A 225 -8.23 15.35 6.30
C ALA A 225 -8.69 15.72 7.73
N GLY A 226 -9.87 16.34 7.87
CA GLY A 226 -10.47 16.70 9.16
C GLY A 226 -11.38 15.63 9.79
N ASP A 227 -11.37 14.40 9.28
CA ASP A 227 -12.23 13.32 9.78
C ASP A 227 -11.83 12.88 11.20
N PRO A 228 -12.76 12.81 12.17
CA PRO A 228 -12.48 12.25 13.49
C PRO A 228 -12.10 10.77 13.45
N HIS A 229 -12.42 10.04 12.38
CA HIS A 229 -12.00 8.65 12.16
C HIS A 229 -11.40 8.47 10.76
N PRO A 230 -10.18 9.00 10.52
CA PRO A 230 -9.55 9.07 9.21
C PRO A 230 -9.55 7.73 8.48
N ARG A 231 -10.12 7.73 7.28
CA ARG A 231 -10.27 6.53 6.45
C ARG A 231 -10.33 6.86 4.97
N VAL A 232 -9.83 5.93 4.17
CA VAL A 232 -9.97 5.97 2.71
C VAL A 232 -11.31 5.35 2.33
N SER A 233 -12.20 6.14 1.76
CA SER A 233 -13.51 5.66 1.31
C SER A 233 -13.46 5.40 -0.18
N VAL A 234 -13.42 4.13 -0.58
CA VAL A 234 -13.30 3.73 -1.97
C VAL A 234 -14.68 3.63 -2.61
N CYS A 235 -14.78 4.12 -3.84
CA CYS A 235 -16.02 4.32 -4.57
C CYS A 235 -16.09 3.43 -5.83
N ASP A 236 -17.28 3.33 -6.44
CA ASP A 236 -17.50 2.35 -7.52
C ASP A 236 -16.52 2.40 -8.71
N PRO A 237 -16.10 3.57 -9.24
CA PRO A 237 -15.13 3.63 -10.33
C PRO A 237 -13.81 2.89 -10.04
N PHE A 238 -13.38 2.81 -8.77
CA PHE A 238 -12.17 2.11 -8.36
C PHE A 238 -12.16 0.65 -8.76
N PHE A 239 -13.30 -0.03 -8.63
CA PHE A 239 -13.37 -1.48 -8.84
C PHE A 239 -13.31 -1.87 -10.31
N THR A 240 -13.52 -0.91 -11.21
CA THR A 240 -13.35 -1.06 -12.66
C THR A 240 -11.98 -0.60 -13.17
N ALA A 241 -11.17 0.02 -12.30
CA ALA A 241 -9.86 0.54 -12.66
C ALA A 241 -8.81 -0.57 -12.80
N SER A 242 -7.75 -0.27 -13.56
CA SER A 242 -6.54 -1.09 -13.63
C SER A 242 -5.93 -1.26 -12.23
N ASP A 243 -5.16 -2.33 -12.03
CA ASP A 243 -4.52 -2.53 -10.71
C ASP A 243 -3.56 -1.40 -10.36
N ASP A 244 -2.86 -0.82 -11.34
CA ASP A 244 -1.93 0.29 -11.13
C ASP A 244 -2.67 1.54 -10.69
N LEU A 245 -3.82 1.84 -11.31
CA LEU A 245 -4.64 2.97 -10.87
C LEU A 245 -5.23 2.73 -9.48
N ARG A 246 -5.65 1.50 -9.15
CA ARG A 246 -6.11 1.17 -7.80
C ARG A 246 -5.00 1.36 -6.76
N ARG A 247 -3.78 0.87 -7.03
CA ARG A 247 -2.60 1.08 -6.19
C ARG A 247 -2.33 2.57 -5.97
N ASP A 248 -2.34 3.35 -7.04
CA ASP A 248 -2.00 4.77 -7.00
C ASP A 248 -3.06 5.58 -6.24
N VAL A 249 -4.35 5.27 -6.45
CA VAL A 249 -5.45 5.86 -5.68
C VAL A 249 -5.25 5.59 -4.20
N ILE A 250 -5.01 4.34 -3.77
CA ILE A 250 -4.78 4.07 -2.35
C ILE A 250 -3.55 4.82 -1.81
N THR A 251 -2.47 4.89 -2.59
CA THR A 251 -1.24 5.61 -2.19
C THR A 251 -1.52 7.09 -1.95
N HIS A 252 -2.23 7.73 -2.88
CA HIS A 252 -2.67 9.11 -2.84
C HIS A 252 -3.58 9.40 -1.64
N GLU A 253 -4.62 8.59 -1.45
CA GLU A 253 -5.61 8.80 -0.39
C GLU A 253 -4.98 8.68 1.02
N TYR A 254 -3.97 7.83 1.16
CA TYR A 254 -3.21 7.76 2.41
C TYR A 254 -2.35 8.99 2.67
N PHE A 255 -1.97 9.76 1.65
CA PHE A 255 -1.31 11.05 1.88
C PHE A 255 -2.27 12.10 2.47
N HIS A 256 -3.56 12.03 2.14
CA HIS A 256 -4.55 12.85 2.84
C HIS A 256 -4.68 12.51 4.33
N LEU A 257 -4.49 11.24 4.71
CA LEU A 257 -4.51 10.82 6.12
C LEU A 257 -3.36 11.42 6.93
N VAL A 258 -2.24 11.78 6.28
CA VAL A 258 -1.11 12.46 6.92
C VAL A 258 -1.16 13.99 6.76
N GLY A 259 -2.31 14.52 6.29
CA GLY A 259 -2.57 15.96 6.25
C GLY A 259 -2.18 16.66 4.95
N LEU A 260 -1.80 15.93 3.89
CA LEU A 260 -1.58 16.54 2.58
C LEU A 260 -2.92 16.88 1.92
N GLY A 261 -2.95 17.95 1.14
CA GLY A 261 -4.13 18.42 0.41
C GLY A 261 -4.04 18.19 -1.10
N ASP A 262 -5.12 18.56 -1.80
CA ASP A 262 -5.15 18.66 -3.26
C ASP A 262 -5.21 20.12 -3.68
N HIS A 263 -4.11 20.60 -4.26
CA HIS A 263 -3.97 21.98 -4.73
C HIS A 263 -3.02 22.09 -5.92
N SER A 264 -3.00 23.25 -6.56
CA SER A 264 -2.01 23.57 -7.58
C SER A 264 -0.63 23.73 -6.94
N VAL A 265 0.41 23.28 -7.64
CA VAL A 265 1.79 23.33 -7.17
C VAL A 265 2.61 24.29 -8.03
N SER A 266 3.19 25.31 -7.40
CA SER A 266 4.03 26.33 -8.04
C SER A 266 5.42 26.48 -7.41
N ASN A 267 5.62 25.86 -6.25
CA ASN A 267 6.89 25.84 -5.52
C ASN A 267 7.02 24.56 -4.67
N VAL A 268 8.19 24.37 -4.06
CA VAL A 268 8.50 23.16 -3.26
C VAL A 268 7.64 23.01 -2.00
N ASP A 269 7.27 24.11 -1.33
CA ASP A 269 6.45 24.04 -0.11
C ASP A 269 5.03 23.58 -0.44
N GLU A 270 4.47 24.06 -1.54
CA GLU A 270 3.21 23.57 -2.10
C GLU A 270 3.34 22.11 -2.55
N ALA A 271 4.46 21.73 -3.17
CA ALA A 271 4.72 20.37 -3.62
C ALA A 271 4.73 19.36 -2.46
N LEU A 272 5.38 19.71 -1.35
CA LEU A 272 5.51 18.87 -0.15
C LEU A 272 4.21 18.78 0.67
N THR A 273 3.25 19.66 0.43
CA THR A 273 1.92 19.62 1.05
C THR A 273 0.85 19.02 0.13
N ASN A 274 1.23 18.57 -1.07
CA ASN A 274 0.31 18.09 -2.09
C ASN A 274 0.31 16.56 -2.21
N ALA A 275 -0.86 15.93 -2.01
CA ALA A 275 -1.00 14.47 -2.06
C ALA A 275 -0.71 13.90 -3.46
N ASN A 276 -1.18 14.58 -4.52
CA ASN A 276 -0.90 14.18 -5.91
C ASN A 276 0.59 14.15 -6.20
N THR A 277 1.32 15.20 -5.83
CA THR A 277 2.78 15.29 -6.05
C THR A 277 3.52 14.10 -5.46
N ILE A 278 3.29 13.81 -4.17
CA ILE A 278 4.06 12.75 -3.50
C ILE A 278 3.63 11.37 -4.01
N ALA A 279 2.34 11.14 -4.26
CA ALA A 279 1.86 9.89 -4.86
C ALA A 279 2.43 9.67 -6.27
N GLN A 280 2.54 10.73 -7.08
CA GLN A 280 3.15 10.65 -8.40
C GLN A 280 4.65 10.33 -8.33
N ILE A 281 5.40 10.88 -7.36
CA ILE A 281 6.80 10.47 -7.14
C ILE A 281 6.88 8.96 -6.90
N VAL A 282 6.01 8.40 -6.06
CA VAL A 282 5.96 6.94 -5.82
C VAL A 282 5.68 6.19 -7.13
N ALA A 283 4.65 6.59 -7.86
CA ALA A 283 4.28 5.97 -9.12
C ALA A 283 5.41 5.95 -10.17
N PHE A 284 6.08 7.08 -10.42
CA PHE A 284 7.12 7.20 -11.45
C PHE A 284 8.43 6.50 -11.08
N LEU A 285 8.76 6.42 -9.79
CA LEU A 285 9.96 5.75 -9.30
C LEU A 285 9.77 4.25 -9.15
N PHE A 286 8.56 3.80 -8.82
CA PHE A 286 8.24 2.38 -8.74
C PHE A 286 8.11 1.75 -10.13
N ASP A 287 7.30 2.35 -11.02
CA ASP A 287 7.15 1.88 -12.39
C ASP A 287 8.17 2.58 -13.30
N ARG A 288 9.37 2.02 -13.40
CA ARG A 288 10.51 2.70 -14.05
C ARG A 288 10.33 3.04 -15.53
N ASP A 289 9.43 2.38 -16.24
CA ASP A 289 9.13 2.69 -17.65
C ASP A 289 7.98 3.69 -17.80
N ARG A 290 7.34 4.10 -16.70
CA ARG A 290 6.18 4.98 -16.71
C ARG A 290 6.54 6.36 -17.24
N GLN A 291 5.72 6.85 -18.16
CA GLN A 291 5.82 8.18 -18.77
C GLN A 291 4.54 9.01 -18.59
N VAL A 292 3.46 8.41 -18.11
CA VAL A 292 2.15 9.05 -17.88
C VAL A 292 1.61 8.66 -16.50
N ASN A 293 0.75 9.49 -15.92
CA ASN A 293 0.00 9.11 -14.73
C ASN A 293 -0.93 7.91 -15.01
N SER A 294 -1.29 7.14 -13.96
CA SER A 294 -2.15 5.96 -14.10
C SER A 294 -3.57 6.25 -14.59
N ASP A 295 -4.03 7.49 -14.44
CA ASP A 295 -5.31 7.97 -14.99
C ASP A 295 -5.19 8.49 -16.43
N GLY A 296 -3.97 8.56 -16.97
CA GLY A 296 -3.67 9.02 -18.33
C GLY A 296 -3.68 10.54 -18.53
N ASN A 297 -3.94 11.34 -17.50
CA ASN A 297 -4.23 12.76 -17.67
C ASN A 297 -2.98 13.65 -17.83
N GLU A 298 -1.80 13.16 -17.46
CA GLU A 298 -0.57 13.95 -17.49
C GLU A 298 0.64 13.12 -17.97
N PRO A 299 1.22 13.45 -19.15
CA PRO A 299 2.48 12.89 -19.59
C PRO A 299 3.69 13.67 -19.05
N ALA A 300 4.83 12.99 -18.91
CA ALA A 300 6.12 13.63 -18.70
C ALA A 300 6.56 14.36 -19.97
N ILE A 301 6.69 15.69 -19.91
CA ILE A 301 7.20 16.51 -21.01
C ILE A 301 8.37 17.38 -20.49
N PRO A 302 9.61 17.23 -21.02
CA PRO A 302 10.04 16.17 -21.95
C PRO A 302 10.00 14.78 -21.28
N PRO A 303 10.10 13.65 -22.01
CA PRO A 303 10.06 12.31 -21.42
C PRO A 303 11.07 12.12 -20.28
N LEU A 304 10.74 11.23 -19.33
CA LEU A 304 11.68 10.82 -18.30
C LEU A 304 12.77 9.91 -18.92
N PRO A 305 14.01 9.95 -18.40
CA PRO A 305 15.04 9.03 -18.83
C PRO A 305 14.58 7.57 -18.70
N SER A 306 14.98 6.75 -19.67
CA SER A 306 14.80 5.31 -19.59
C SER A 306 15.64 4.73 -18.44
N PRO A 307 15.15 3.67 -17.78
CA PRO A 307 15.86 3.00 -16.70
C PRO A 307 17.17 2.31 -17.08
#